data_AF-W2MBL8-F1
#
_entry.id   AF-W2MBL8-F1
#
_cell.length_a   1.000
_cell.length_b   1.000
_cell.length_c   1.000
_cell.angle_alpha   90.00
_cell.angle_beta   90.00
_cell.angle_gamma   90.00
#
_symmetry.space_group_name_H-M   'P 1'
#
loop_
_entity.id
_entity.type
_entity.pdbx_description
1 polymer ?
#
loop_
_entity_poly.entity_id
_entity_poly.type
_entity_poly.pdbx_seq_one_letter_code
_entity_poly.pdbx_strand_id
1 'polypeptide(L)'
;MLVGLYRDVATKTLQMQVFMYEPLIDEENREQMIAVWEGIMKHKGKNDVEESEGKGGLIGFIITSPVKWIETPQQPDAVSYGIAQAYNYLSESMRLQEHRVSKRDVSAMRLRMIWMVVYHFKDRSISMYHADKTHQIQELLQKQLG
;
A
#
# COMPACT_ATOMS: atom_id res chain seq x y z
N MET A 1 -3.38 -0.70 -6.38
CA MET A 1 -4.76 -0.35 -5.99
C MET A 1 -4.74 0.17 -4.57
N LEU A 2 -5.38 1.31 -4.30
CA LEU A 2 -5.59 1.90 -2.98
C LEU A 2 -7.08 1.92 -2.70
N VAL A 3 -7.49 1.62 -1.47
CA VAL A 3 -8.90 1.54 -1.08
C VAL A 3 -9.13 2.45 0.13
N GLY A 4 -10.08 3.36 0.00
CA GLY A 4 -10.60 4.17 1.10
C GLY A 4 -11.96 3.64 1.53
N LEU A 5 -12.11 3.31 2.81
CA LEU A 5 -13.37 2.91 3.41
C LEU A 5 -13.93 4.06 4.24
N TYR A 6 -15.15 4.46 3.93
CA TYR A 6 -15.86 5.54 4.61
C TYR A 6 -17.18 4.99 5.12
N ARG A 7 -17.58 5.40 6.33
CA ARG A 7 -18.91 5.11 6.84
C ARG A 7 -19.77 6.35 6.66
N ASP A 8 -20.83 6.24 5.89
CA ASP A 8 -21.81 7.31 5.84
C ASP A 8 -22.52 7.39 7.20
N VAL A 9 -22.48 8.57 7.81
CA VAL A 9 -23.00 8.80 9.16
C VAL A 9 -24.53 8.78 9.18
N ALA A 10 -25.18 9.17 8.08
CA ALA A 10 -26.63 9.29 7.99
C ALA A 10 -27.30 7.95 7.64
N THR A 11 -26.76 7.21 6.67
CA THR A 11 -27.34 5.94 6.20
C THR A 11 -26.75 4.73 6.91
N LYS A 12 -25.67 4.90 7.69
CA LYS A 12 -24.86 3.84 8.30
C LYS A 12 -24.29 2.84 7.29
N THR A 13 -24.37 3.13 5.99
CA THR A 13 -23.84 2.28 4.94
C THR A 13 -22.34 2.44 4.84
N LEU A 14 -21.65 1.32 4.62
CA LEU A 14 -20.23 1.35 4.31
C LEU A 14 -20.07 1.71 2.83
N GLN A 15 -19.30 2.76 2.55
CA GLN A 15 -18.94 3.18 1.21
C GLN A 15 -17.46 2.96 0.97
N MET A 16 -17.14 2.35 -0.16
CA MET A 16 -15.78 2.07 -0.58
C MET A 16 -15.43 2.90 -1.80
N GLN A 17 -14.41 3.75 -1.67
CA GLN A 17 -13.79 4.46 -2.78
C GLN A 17 -12.54 3.69 -3.20
N VAL A 18 -12.54 3.23 -4.45
CA VAL A 18 -11.37 2.59 -5.05
C VAL A 18 -10.56 3.62 -5.81
N PHE A 19 -9.24 3.56 -5.63
CA PHE A 19 -8.27 4.32 -6.37
C PHE A 19 -7.35 3.36 -7.14
N MET A 20 -7.31 3.50 -8.44
CA MET A 20 -6.35 2.81 -9.30
C MET A 20 -5.23 3.76 -9.70
N TYR A 21 -4.00 3.27 -9.70
CA TYR A 21 -2.82 4.07 -10.01
C TYR A 21 -2.23 3.56 -11.32
N GLU A 22 -2.16 4.45 -12.29
CA GLU A 22 -1.51 4.19 -13.57
C GLU A 22 -0.37 5.20 -13.77
N PRO A 23 0.88 4.81 -13.45
CA PRO A 23 2.03 5.70 -13.50
C PRO A 23 2.55 6.00 -14.91
N LEU A 24 2.16 5.21 -15.91
CA LEU A 24 2.61 5.32 -17.29
C LEU A 24 1.43 5.78 -18.15
N ILE A 25 1.56 6.92 -18.82
CA ILE A 25 0.47 7.51 -19.64
C ILE A 25 0.19 6.67 -20.90
N ASP A 26 1.16 5.87 -21.34
CA ASP A 26 1.21 5.31 -22.70
C ASP A 26 1.02 3.78 -22.74
N GLU A 27 0.72 3.15 -21.60
CA GLU A 27 0.37 1.73 -21.54
C GLU A 27 -1.12 1.57 -21.28
N GLU A 28 -1.79 0.80 -22.14
CA GLU A 28 -3.22 0.47 -22.09
C GLU A 28 -3.54 -0.51 -20.93
N ASN A 29 -2.96 -0.27 -19.74
CA ASN A 29 -3.11 -1.16 -18.59
C ASN A 29 -4.44 -0.93 -17.86
N ARG A 30 -5.12 0.22 -18.08
CA ARG A 30 -6.43 0.49 -17.47
C ARG A 30 -7.44 -0.61 -17.71
N GLU A 31 -7.54 -1.12 -18.94
CA GLU A 31 -8.52 -2.14 -19.29
C GLU A 31 -8.29 -3.44 -18.52
N GLN A 32 -7.04 -3.87 -18.42
CA GLN A 32 -6.65 -5.05 -17.65
C GLN A 32 -6.90 -4.84 -16.15
N MET A 33 -6.58 -3.65 -15.62
CA MET A 33 -6.84 -3.31 -14.22
C MET A 33 -8.34 -3.26 -13.89
N ILE A 34 -9.17 -2.76 -14.82
CA ILE A 34 -10.63 -2.79 -14.71
C ILE A 34 -11.14 -4.24 -14.74
N ALA A 35 -10.65 -5.06 -15.66
CA ALA A 35 -11.05 -6.46 -15.77
C ALA A 35 -10.75 -7.25 -14.48
N VAL A 36 -9.57 -7.03 -13.89
CA VAL A 36 -9.19 -7.61 -12.59
C VAL A 36 -10.10 -7.11 -11.47
N TRP A 37 -10.46 -5.83 -11.48
CA TRP A 37 -11.31 -5.23 -10.44
C TRP A 37 -12.77 -5.65 -10.53
N GLU A 38 -13.37 -5.64 -11.72
CA GLU A 38 -14.74 -6.13 -11.90
C GLU A 38 -14.84 -7.63 -11.59
N GLY A 39 -13.72 -8.35 -11.71
CA GLY A 39 -13.58 -9.74 -11.29
C GLY A 39 -13.98 -10.70 -12.40
N ILE A 40 -13.39 -11.91 -12.38
CA ILE A 40 -13.76 -12.98 -13.30
C ILE A 40 -14.77 -13.88 -12.58
N MET A 41 -15.98 -14.00 -13.12
CA MET A 41 -16.94 -15.00 -12.66
C MET A 41 -16.38 -16.40 -12.98
N LYS A 42 -15.88 -17.11 -11.97
CA LYS A 42 -15.51 -18.52 -12.12
C LYS A 42 -16.79 -19.36 -12.08
N HIS A 43 -17.29 -19.76 -13.26
CA HIS A 43 -18.35 -20.75 -13.34
C HIS A 43 -17.77 -22.17 -13.27
N LYS A 44 -18.07 -22.90 -12.20
CA LYS A 44 -17.79 -24.34 -12.11
C LYS A 44 -19.10 -25.12 -12.10
N GLY A 45 -19.54 -25.56 -13.27
CA GLY A 45 -20.72 -26.43 -13.40
C GLY A 45 -22.05 -25.77 -12.99
N LYS A 46 -23.15 -26.51 -13.19
CA LYS A 46 -24.51 -25.94 -13.25
C LYS A 46 -25.07 -25.38 -11.93
N ASN A 47 -24.50 -25.67 -10.75
CA ASN A 47 -25.22 -25.42 -9.49
C ASN A 47 -24.40 -24.91 -8.29
N ASP A 48 -23.08 -24.71 -8.38
CA ASP A 48 -22.29 -24.24 -7.24
C ASP A 48 -21.74 -22.83 -7.51
N VAL A 49 -22.20 -21.86 -6.72
CA VAL A 49 -21.67 -20.49 -6.72
C VAL A 49 -20.38 -20.51 -5.92
N GLU A 50 -19.24 -20.52 -6.60
CA GLU A 50 -17.96 -20.27 -5.95
C GLU A 50 -17.71 -18.76 -5.82
N GLU A 51 -17.00 -18.43 -4.75
CA GLU A 51 -16.51 -17.12 -4.31
C GLU A 51 -16.24 -16.14 -5.46
N SER A 52 -16.95 -15.00 -5.47
CA SER A 52 -16.74 -13.96 -6.47
C SER A 52 -15.47 -13.16 -6.13
N GLU A 53 -14.47 -13.25 -7.01
CA GLU A 53 -13.29 -12.40 -6.96
C GLU A 53 -13.63 -10.97 -7.43
N GLY A 54 -12.85 -9.98 -7.00
CA GLY A 54 -13.05 -8.57 -7.37
C GLY A 54 -14.30 -7.94 -6.72
N LYS A 55 -14.89 -6.95 -7.40
CA LYS A 55 -16.07 -6.20 -6.92
C LYS A 55 -17.27 -7.10 -6.66
N GLY A 56 -17.39 -8.19 -7.41
CA GLY A 56 -18.45 -9.20 -7.26
C GLY A 56 -18.53 -9.80 -5.85
N GLY A 57 -17.41 -9.89 -5.13
CA GLY A 57 -17.33 -10.40 -3.75
C GLY A 57 -17.81 -9.41 -2.69
N LEU A 58 -18.01 -8.15 -3.06
CA LEU A 58 -18.36 -7.05 -2.16
C LEU A 58 -19.84 -6.62 -2.28
N ILE A 59 -20.56 -7.15 -3.28
CA ILE A 59 -21.95 -6.80 -3.56
C ILE A 59 -22.85 -7.22 -2.40
N GLY A 60 -23.65 -6.28 -1.89
CA GLY A 60 -24.61 -6.51 -0.79
C GLY A 60 -24.10 -6.10 0.60
N PHE A 61 -22.79 -5.97 0.79
CA PHE A 61 -22.20 -5.52 2.06
C PHE A 61 -21.70 -4.07 2.03
N ILE A 62 -21.26 -3.59 0.87
CA ILE A 62 -20.56 -2.30 0.72
C ILE A 62 -21.02 -1.61 -0.57
N ILE A 63 -21.32 -0.31 -0.48
CA ILE A 63 -21.58 0.53 -1.66
C ILE A 63 -20.23 0.93 -2.25
N THR A 64 -19.93 0.47 -3.46
CA THR A 64 -18.69 0.82 -4.16
C THR A 64 -18.90 2.05 -5.04
N SER A 65 -18.14 3.11 -4.78
CA SER A 65 -18.08 4.29 -5.65
C SER A 65 -17.37 3.96 -6.97
N PRO A 66 -17.61 4.73 -8.05
CA PRO A 66 -16.83 4.62 -9.27
C PRO A 66 -15.33 4.70 -8.98
N VAL A 67 -14.55 3.88 -9.68
CA VAL A 67 -13.08 3.88 -9.56
C VAL A 67 -12.54 5.25 -9.92
N LYS A 68 -11.71 5.82 -9.03
CA LYS A 68 -10.95 7.04 -9.30
C LYS A 68 -9.55 6.68 -9.79
N TRP A 69 -9.13 7.32 -10.87
CA TRP A 69 -7.79 7.15 -11.41
C TRP A 69 -6.84 8.16 -10.80
N ILE A 70 -5.70 7.66 -10.35
CA ILE A 70 -4.55 8.44 -9.91
C ILE A 70 -3.54 8.36 -11.05
N GLU A 71 -3.27 9.50 -11.67
CA GLU A 71 -2.35 9.62 -12.81
C GLU A 71 -0.96 10.11 -12.38
N THR A 72 -0.82 10.45 -11.10
CA THR A 72 0.36 11.12 -10.57
C THR A 72 0.85 10.49 -9.27
N PRO A 73 2.16 10.51 -9.01
CA PRO A 73 3.24 10.94 -9.91
C PRO A 73 3.35 10.09 -11.18
N GLN A 74 3.58 10.73 -12.33
CA GLN A 74 3.91 10.01 -13.57
C GLN A 74 5.35 9.55 -13.50
N GLN A 75 5.62 8.33 -13.97
CA GLN A 75 6.96 7.74 -13.90
C GLN A 75 7.63 7.66 -15.27
N PRO A 76 8.97 7.70 -15.31
CA PRO A 76 9.70 7.86 -16.56
C PRO A 76 9.82 6.56 -17.37
N ASP A 77 9.59 5.40 -16.75
CA ASP A 77 9.65 4.08 -17.37
C ASP A 77 8.97 3.02 -16.49
N ALA A 78 8.65 1.87 -17.10
CA ALA A 78 8.04 0.73 -16.43
C ALA A 78 8.93 0.08 -15.34
N VAL A 79 10.25 0.19 -15.46
CA VAL A 79 11.19 -0.35 -14.45
C VAL A 79 11.13 0.45 -13.14
N SER A 80 10.68 1.70 -13.22
CA SER A 80 10.51 2.58 -12.08
C SER A 80 9.14 2.47 -11.43
N TYR A 81 8.25 1.63 -11.96
CA TYR A 81 6.85 1.49 -11.54
C TYR A 81 6.72 1.35 -10.01
N GLY A 82 5.90 2.20 -9.41
CA GLY A 82 5.60 2.21 -7.97
C GLY A 82 6.61 2.94 -7.09
N ILE A 83 7.81 3.31 -7.56
CA ILE A 83 8.84 3.93 -6.69
C ILE A 83 8.36 5.24 -6.09
N ALA A 84 7.77 6.12 -6.89
CA ALA A 84 7.33 7.42 -6.42
C ALA A 84 6.14 7.30 -5.44
N GLN A 85 5.22 6.36 -5.69
CA GLN A 85 4.13 6.05 -4.76
C GLN A 85 4.64 5.45 -3.45
N ALA A 86 5.58 4.51 -3.51
CA ALA A 86 6.20 3.90 -2.34
C ALA A 86 6.98 4.94 -1.52
N TYR A 87 7.71 5.83 -2.18
CA TYR A 87 8.41 6.94 -1.53
C TYR A 87 7.44 7.89 -0.82
N ASN A 88 6.32 8.25 -1.45
CA ASN A 88 5.29 9.10 -0.83
C ASN A 88 4.73 8.46 0.44
N TYR A 89 4.45 7.16 0.40
CA TYR A 89 3.97 6.42 1.55
C TYR A 89 5.00 6.42 2.69
N LEU A 90 6.27 6.11 2.38
CA LEU A 90 7.34 6.02 3.39
C LEU A 90 7.75 7.38 3.97
N SER A 91 7.68 8.44 3.17
CA SER A 91 8.09 9.79 3.58
C SER A 91 6.95 10.62 4.16
N GLU A 92 5.72 10.08 4.21
CA GLU A 92 4.49 10.80 4.56
C GLU A 92 4.28 12.10 3.75
N SER A 93 4.94 12.19 2.60
CA SER A 93 4.96 13.39 1.78
C SER A 93 4.01 13.22 0.60
N MET A 94 2.89 13.94 0.63
CA MET A 94 1.95 14.00 -0.50
C MET A 94 2.45 14.91 -1.65
N ARG A 95 3.59 15.60 -1.48
CA ARG A 95 4.07 16.66 -2.37
C ARG A 95 4.41 16.21 -3.80
N LEU A 96 4.58 14.91 -4.04
CA LEU A 96 4.92 14.38 -5.37
C LEU A 96 3.68 13.96 -6.16
N GLN A 97 2.47 14.15 -5.64
CA GLN A 97 1.22 13.88 -6.38
C GLN A 97 0.96 14.86 -7.53
N GLU A 98 1.79 15.88 -7.75
CA GLU A 98 1.49 16.92 -8.76
C GLU A 98 2.49 16.97 -9.93
N HIS A 99 3.57 16.17 -9.91
CA HIS A 99 4.68 16.34 -10.86
C HIS A 99 5.02 15.05 -11.64
N ARG A 100 5.51 15.24 -12.87
CA ARG A 100 6.24 14.21 -13.62
C ARG A 100 7.56 13.91 -12.91
N VAL A 101 7.82 12.63 -12.62
CA VAL A 101 9.04 12.18 -11.96
C VAL A 101 10.07 11.82 -13.02
N SER A 102 11.24 12.44 -12.98
CA SER A 102 12.34 12.11 -13.88
C SER A 102 13.10 10.87 -13.40
N LYS A 103 13.92 10.26 -14.28
CA LYS A 103 14.81 9.15 -13.88
C LYS A 103 15.74 9.53 -12.72
N ARG A 104 16.22 10.77 -12.70
CA ARG A 104 17.08 11.28 -11.60
C ARG A 104 16.31 11.34 -10.28
N ASP A 105 15.06 11.77 -10.33
CA ASP A 105 14.19 11.81 -9.14
C ASP A 105 13.95 10.39 -8.61
N VAL A 106 13.66 9.42 -9.51
CA VAL A 106 13.54 8.00 -9.13
C VAL A 106 14.82 7.50 -8.45
N SER A 107 16.00 7.78 -9.01
CA SER A 107 17.27 7.36 -8.40
C SER A 107 17.46 7.95 -6.99
N ALA A 108 17.14 9.23 -6.81
CA ALA A 108 17.22 9.89 -5.51
C ALA A 108 16.20 9.31 -4.51
N MET A 109 14.96 9.06 -4.94
CA MET A 109 13.92 8.42 -4.14
C MET A 109 14.35 7.03 -3.69
N ARG A 110 14.85 6.19 -4.59
CA ARG A 110 15.38 4.85 -4.27
C ARG A 110 16.47 4.91 -3.21
N LEU A 111 17.45 5.80 -3.39
CA LEU A 111 18.55 5.96 -2.44
C LEU A 111 18.03 6.38 -1.05
N ARG A 112 17.09 7.32 -1.00
CA ARG A 112 16.46 7.75 0.26
C ARG A 112 15.65 6.63 0.91
N MET A 113 14.93 5.82 0.13
CA MET A 113 14.20 4.65 0.65
C MET A 113 15.15 3.64 1.29
N ILE A 114 16.25 3.30 0.59
CA ILE A 114 17.28 2.42 1.13
C ILE A 114 17.85 3.01 2.42
N TRP A 115 18.13 4.31 2.45
CA TRP A 115 18.60 4.99 3.65
C TRP A 115 17.60 4.89 4.80
N MET A 116 16.32 5.18 4.58
CA MET A 116 15.27 5.06 5.60
C MET A 116 15.23 3.64 6.17
N VAL A 117 15.25 2.62 5.31
CA VAL A 117 15.27 1.22 5.73
C VAL A 117 16.51 0.93 6.58
N VAL A 118 17.71 1.20 6.07
CA VAL A 118 18.97 0.92 6.77
C VAL A 118 19.06 1.65 8.11
N TYR A 119 18.62 2.90 8.15
CA TYR A 119 18.61 3.72 9.36
C TYR A 119 17.66 3.14 10.43
N HIS A 120 16.41 2.86 10.07
CA HIS A 120 15.44 2.29 11.01
C HIS A 120 15.83 0.88 11.49
N PHE A 121 16.49 0.08 10.64
CA PHE A 121 17.03 -1.21 11.05
C PHE A 121 18.12 -1.09 12.12
N LYS A 122 19.01 -0.10 12.01
CA LYS A 122 20.05 0.15 13.03
C LYS A 122 19.45 0.62 14.35
N ASP A 123 18.50 1.54 14.32
CA ASP A 123 17.86 2.02 15.56
C ASP A 123 17.13 0.88 16.28
N ARG A 124 16.44 0.01 15.53
CA ARG A 124 15.74 -1.14 16.10
C ARG A 124 16.69 -2.17 16.72
N SER A 125 17.82 -2.46 16.05
CA SER A 125 18.79 -3.42 16.57
C SER A 125 19.50 -2.90 17.82
N ILE A 126 19.83 -1.61 17.85
CA ILE A 126 20.41 -0.94 19.03
C ILE A 126 19.43 -0.96 20.20
N SER A 127 18.15 -0.62 19.96
CA SER A 127 17.10 -0.66 20.98
C SER A 127 16.94 -2.07 21.58
N MET A 128 16.90 -3.10 20.74
CA MET A 128 16.76 -4.48 21.19
C MET A 128 17.97 -4.95 22.01
N TYR A 129 19.19 -4.58 21.59
CA TYR A 129 20.42 -4.86 22.33
C TYR A 129 20.40 -4.24 23.74
N HIS A 130 19.95 -2.98 23.86
CA HIS A 130 19.84 -2.31 25.16
C HIS A 130 18.75 -2.93 26.05
N ALA A 131 17.61 -3.32 25.48
CA ALA A 131 16.54 -3.99 26.21
C ALA A 131 17.01 -5.33 26.82
N ASP A 132 17.68 -6.16 26.01
CA ASP A 132 18.24 -7.44 26.47
C ASP A 132 19.29 -7.25 27.57
N LYS A 133 20.18 -6.26 27.42
CA LYS A 133 21.18 -5.95 28.45
C LYS A 133 20.55 -5.48 29.76
N THR A 134 19.52 -4.63 29.67
CA THR A 134 18.80 -4.14 30.85
C THR A 134 18.08 -5.29 31.57
N HIS A 135 17.45 -6.19 30.82
CA HIS A 135 16.81 -7.39 31.37
C HIS A 135 17.82 -8.29 32.10
N GLN A 136 18.97 -8.59 31.49
CA GLN A 136 20.03 -9.40 32.10
C GLN A 136 20.55 -8.78 33.41
N ILE A 137 20.74 -7.45 33.44
CA ILE A 137 21.18 -6.75 34.65
C ILE A 137 20.11 -6.84 35.74
N GLN A 138 18.83 -6.68 35.38
CA GLN A 138 17.73 -6.78 36.33
C GLN A 138 17.60 -8.18 36.94
N GLU A 139 17.73 -9.24 36.15
CA GLU A 139 17.75 -10.63 36.65
C GLU A 139 18.92 -10.89 37.60
N LEU A 140 20.11 -10.37 37.27
CA LEU A 140 21.30 -10.50 38.12
C LEU A 140 21.12 -9.78 39.46
N LEU A 141 20.55 -8.57 39.45
CA LEU A 141 20.24 -7.81 40.67
C LEU A 141 19.20 -8.54 41.52
N GLN A 142 18.14 -9.09 40.92
CA GLN A 142 17.13 -9.86 41.64
C GLN A 142 17.71 -11.13 42.29
N LYS A 143 18.64 -11.82 41.64
CA LYS A 143 19.33 -13.00 42.21
C LYS A 143 20.32 -12.67 43.32
N GLN A 144 20.82 -11.43 43.38
CA GLN A 144 21.78 -10.99 44.40
C GLN A 144 21.09 -10.37 45.62
N LEU A 145 19.87 -9.87 45.46
CA LEU A 145 19.10 -9.17 46.49
C LEU A 145 17.92 -9.97 47.07
N GLY A 146 17.60 -11.13 46.50
CA GLY A 146 16.64 -12.11 47.04
C GLY A 146 17.35 -13.33 47.60
#